data_AF-A0A1S2CHF6-F1
#
_entry.id   AF-A0A1S2CHF6-F1
#
_cell.length_a   1.000
_cell.length_b   1.000
_cell.length_c   1.000
_cell.angle_alpha   90.00
_cell.angle_beta   90.00
_cell.angle_gamma   90.00
#
_symmetry.space_group_name_H-M   'P 1'
#
loop_
_entity.id
_entity.type
_entity.pdbx_description
1 polymer ?
#
loop_
_entity_poly.entity_id
_entity_poly.type
_entity_poly.pdbx_seq_one_letter_code
_entity_poly.pdbx_strand_id
1 'polypeptide(L)'
;MIDGLVALTQAGLLILLATLVWRMLMLARSEPLVARPGHQPAPLAHKEKPVLRQHKRRASADRTELFTHLHILAGLQERDCRISGLQLGEAPETVRAYAAAWLYGAGCALCNQSERHSDALAGLVAQIANKKTGIRQAEAVQAIATLTSCGVLLACFRAGLDGAEYWQSHQYVQPENSLYAAITANALI
;
A
#
# COMPACT_ATOMS: atom_id res chain seq x y z
N MET A 1 21.11 15.24 40.23
CA MET A 1 20.80 15.47 38.79
C MET A 1 20.41 14.19 38.06
N ILE A 2 21.02 13.04 38.40
CA ILE A 2 20.75 11.74 37.77
C ILE A 2 19.34 11.23 38.15
N ASP A 3 18.91 11.39 39.41
CA ASP A 3 17.59 10.90 39.87
C ASP A 3 16.40 11.60 39.18
N GLY A 4 16.56 12.87 38.81
CA GLY A 4 15.53 13.61 38.07
C GLY A 4 15.36 13.13 36.63
N LEU A 5 16.46 12.71 35.99
CA LEU A 5 16.43 12.14 34.64
C LEU A 5 15.80 10.73 34.65
N VAL A 6 16.12 9.93 35.68
CA VAL A 6 15.51 8.61 35.87
C VAL A 6 14.01 8.75 36.11
N ALA A 7 13.57 9.67 36.97
CA ALA A 7 12.15 9.91 37.21
C ALA A 7 11.39 10.36 35.94
N LEU A 8 12.01 11.23 35.12
CA LEU A 8 11.42 11.70 33.87
C LEU A 8 11.25 10.56 32.84
N THR A 9 12.27 9.70 32.71
CA THR A 9 12.21 8.55 31.79
C THR A 9 11.21 7.50 32.23
N GLN A 10 11.10 7.21 33.54
CA GLN A 10 10.10 6.30 34.08
C GLN A 10 8.68 6.83 33.88
N ALA A 11 8.44 8.13 34.10
CA ALA A 11 7.15 8.76 33.85
C ALA A 11 6.77 8.68 32.36
N GLY A 12 7.72 8.95 31.46
CA GLY A 12 7.51 8.82 30.02
C GLY A 12 7.16 7.40 29.59
N LEU A 13 7.83 6.40 30.14
CA LEU A 13 7.58 4.99 29.85
C LEU A 13 6.16 4.57 30.28
N LEU A 14 5.72 5.01 31.47
CA LEU A 14 4.39 4.72 31.99
C LEU A 14 3.29 5.35 31.12
N ILE A 15 3.50 6.57 30.64
CA ILE A 15 2.57 7.23 29.72
C ILE A 15 2.47 6.45 28.41
N LEU A 16 3.60 6.06 27.83
CA LEU A 16 3.63 5.27 26.60
C LEU A 16 2.90 3.93 26.77
N LEU A 17 3.16 3.21 27.85
CA LEU A 17 2.46 1.96 28.18
C LEU A 17 0.95 2.17 28.33
N ALA A 18 0.52 3.21 29.05
CA ALA A 18 -0.89 3.53 29.20
C ALA A 18 -1.56 3.84 27.85
N THR A 19 -0.91 4.60 26.97
CA THR A 19 -1.45 4.91 25.63
C THR A 19 -1.57 3.66 24.75
N LEU A 20 -0.62 2.74 24.87
CA LEU A 20 -0.59 1.47 24.13
C LEU A 20 -1.73 0.56 24.59
N VAL A 21 -1.91 0.39 25.91
CA VAL A 21 -3.04 -0.37 26.48
C VAL A 21 -4.38 0.24 26.11
N TRP A 22 -4.50 1.57 26.16
CA TRP A 22 -5.72 2.27 25.77
C TRP A 22 -6.08 2.03 24.31
N ARG A 23 -5.09 2.09 23.40
CA ARG A 23 -5.31 1.78 21.99
C ARG A 23 -5.74 0.33 21.78
N MET A 24 -5.12 -0.63 22.46
CA MET A 24 -5.54 -2.04 22.38
C MET A 24 -6.98 -2.25 22.85
N LEU A 25 -7.39 -1.60 23.95
CA LEU A 25 -8.77 -1.68 24.45
C LEU A 25 -9.78 -1.06 23.48
N MET A 26 -9.44 0.06 22.85
CA MET A 26 -10.29 0.67 21.83
C MET A 26 -10.41 -0.21 20.58
N LEU A 27 -9.32 -0.88 20.17
CA LEU A 27 -9.36 -1.85 19.08
C LEU A 27 -10.23 -3.06 19.43
N ALA A 28 -10.05 -3.64 20.62
CA ALA A 28 -10.84 -4.80 21.06
C ALA A 28 -12.34 -4.48 21.21
N ARG A 29 -12.70 -3.26 21.60
CA ARG A 29 -14.10 -2.81 21.67
C ARG A 29 -14.69 -2.48 20.30
N SER A 30 -13.86 -2.33 19.28
CA SER A 30 -14.29 -2.01 17.91
C SER A 30 -14.54 -3.24 17.04
N GLU A 31 -14.33 -4.46 17.57
CA GLU A 31 -14.83 -5.70 16.98
C GLU A 31 -16.23 -5.98 17.53
N PRO A 32 -17.32 -5.65 16.80
CA PRO A 32 -18.62 -6.22 17.12
C PRO A 32 -18.53 -7.72 16.82
N LEU A 33 -18.44 -8.53 17.88
CA LEU A 33 -18.77 -9.96 17.85
C LEU A 33 -20.14 -10.09 17.18
N VAL A 34 -20.15 -10.48 15.91
CA VAL A 34 -21.35 -10.89 15.19
C VAL A 34 -21.78 -12.22 15.80
N ALA A 35 -22.48 -12.14 16.93
CA ALA A 35 -23.29 -13.22 17.45
C ALA A 35 -24.38 -13.50 16.40
N ARG A 36 -24.44 -14.74 15.92
CA ARG A 36 -25.49 -15.23 15.03
C ARG A 36 -26.65 -15.77 15.88
N PRO A 37 -27.88 -15.21 15.79
CA PRO A 37 -29.07 -15.92 16.21
C PRO A 37 -29.93 -16.32 14.99
N GLY A 38 -30.61 -17.46 15.13
CA GLY A 38 -31.41 -18.09 14.10
C GLY A 38 -32.80 -17.48 13.83
N HIS A 39 -33.42 -18.03 12.78
CA HIS A 39 -34.86 -18.16 12.47
C HIS A 39 -35.84 -16.98 12.73
N GLN A 40 -36.25 -16.37 11.60
CA GLN A 40 -37.53 -15.75 11.13
C GLN A 40 -38.78 -15.60 12.05
N PRO A 41 -39.83 -14.81 11.72
CA PRO A 41 -40.10 -14.00 10.50
C PRO A 41 -40.54 -12.52 10.75
N ALA A 42 -40.67 -11.76 9.64
CA ALA A 42 -41.10 -10.34 9.48
C ALA A 42 -42.61 -10.11 9.80
N PRO A 43 -43.26 -8.92 9.56
CA PRO A 43 -42.79 -7.64 8.96
C PRO A 43 -43.36 -6.34 9.60
N LEU A 44 -42.80 -5.17 9.24
CA LEU A 44 -43.49 -3.99 8.65
C LEU A 44 -42.80 -2.63 8.95
N ALA A 45 -42.41 -1.98 7.84
CA ALA A 45 -42.44 -0.55 7.55
C ALA A 45 -41.63 0.45 8.41
N HIS A 46 -40.46 0.89 7.91
CA HIS A 46 -40.23 2.31 7.55
C HIS A 46 -38.84 2.58 6.92
N LYS A 47 -38.86 3.33 5.81
CA LYS A 47 -37.88 4.30 5.29
C LYS A 47 -36.40 3.91 5.04
N GLU A 48 -36.09 3.83 3.75
CA GLU A 48 -34.92 4.36 3.03
C GLU A 48 -33.51 4.37 3.66
N LYS A 49 -32.62 3.63 2.96
CA LYS A 49 -31.18 3.84 2.74
C LYS A 49 -30.19 3.61 3.91
N PRO A 50 -29.86 2.33 4.22
CA PRO A 50 -28.60 1.98 4.89
C PRO A 50 -27.52 1.41 3.97
N VAL A 51 -27.85 0.91 2.77
CA VAL A 51 -26.92 0.13 1.94
C VAL A 51 -25.78 0.98 1.37
N LEU A 52 -26.07 2.18 0.87
CA LEU A 52 -25.05 3.03 0.22
C LEU A 52 -23.97 3.51 1.20
N ARG A 53 -24.35 3.77 2.47
CA ARG A 53 -23.44 4.27 3.49
C ARG A 53 -22.51 3.17 4.01
N GLN A 54 -23.00 1.93 4.09
CA GLN A 54 -22.21 0.78 4.47
C GLN A 54 -21.24 0.34 3.35
N HIS A 55 -21.68 0.39 2.08
CA HIS A 55 -20.81 0.16 0.92
C HIS A 55 -19.70 1.22 0.83
N LYS A 56 -20.04 2.50 1.00
CA LYS A 56 -19.04 3.58 0.98
C LYS A 56 -18.01 3.44 2.11
N ARG A 57 -18.42 3.00 3.31
CA ARG A 57 -17.52 2.76 4.45
C ARG A 57 -16.60 1.56 4.21
N ARG A 58 -17.09 0.49 3.59
CA ARG A 58 -16.29 -0.68 3.23
C ARG A 58 -15.30 -0.37 2.10
N ALA A 59 -15.74 0.30 1.05
CA ALA A 59 -14.89 0.79 -0.03
C ALA A 59 -13.83 1.80 0.46
N SER A 60 -14.15 2.66 1.42
CA SER A 60 -13.16 3.57 2.02
C SER A 60 -12.14 2.85 2.91
N ALA A 61 -12.56 1.79 3.61
CA ALA A 61 -11.64 0.98 4.41
C ALA A 61 -10.67 0.24 3.49
N ASP A 62 -11.19 -0.34 2.42
CA ASP A 62 -10.44 -1.06 1.38
C ASP A 62 -9.44 -0.14 0.66
N ARG A 63 -9.85 1.08 0.30
CA ARG A 63 -8.94 2.08 -0.28
C ARG A 63 -7.83 2.51 0.67
N THR A 64 -8.12 2.60 1.97
CA THR A 64 -7.12 2.98 2.99
C THR A 64 -6.13 1.83 3.21
N GLU A 65 -6.62 0.60 3.19
CA GLU A 65 -5.81 -0.62 3.26
C GLU A 65 -4.89 -0.73 2.05
N LEU A 66 -5.42 -0.61 0.82
CA LEU A 66 -4.65 -0.57 -0.41
C LEU A 66 -3.56 0.51 -0.38
N PHE A 67 -3.92 1.72 0.03
CA PHE A 67 -2.96 2.82 0.16
C PHE A 67 -1.83 2.49 1.14
N THR A 68 -2.16 1.84 2.26
CA THR A 68 -1.21 1.42 3.28
C THR A 68 -0.28 0.33 2.75
N HIS A 69 -0.83 -0.71 2.11
CA HIS A 69 -0.05 -1.79 1.50
C HIS A 69 0.90 -1.26 0.43
N LEU A 70 0.44 -0.38 -0.45
CA LEU A 70 1.29 0.23 -1.47
C LEU A 70 2.39 1.11 -0.89
N HIS A 71 2.13 1.83 0.21
CA HIS A 71 3.16 2.58 0.92
C HIS A 71 4.23 1.66 1.53
N ILE A 72 3.82 0.53 2.10
CA ILE A 72 4.74 -0.47 2.67
C ILE A 72 5.60 -1.06 1.56
N LEU A 73 4.99 -1.54 0.47
CA LEU A 73 5.71 -2.10 -0.67
C LEU A 73 6.67 -1.09 -1.29
N ALA A 74 6.24 0.16 -1.48
CA ALA A 74 7.11 1.22 -1.98
C ALA A 74 8.32 1.45 -1.06
N GLY A 75 8.12 1.44 0.26
CA GLY A 75 9.22 1.56 1.23
C GLY A 75 10.17 0.36 1.23
N LEU A 76 9.65 -0.86 1.04
CA LEU A 76 10.47 -2.07 0.90
C LEU A 76 11.33 -2.02 -0.35
N GLN A 77 10.74 -1.69 -1.50
CA GLN A 77 11.46 -1.60 -2.78
C GLN A 77 12.46 -0.45 -2.80
N GLU A 78 12.12 0.70 -2.21
CA GLU A 78 13.05 1.83 -2.06
C GLU A 78 14.29 1.42 -1.23
N ARG A 79 14.07 0.70 -0.12
CA ARG A 79 15.17 0.18 0.71
C ARG A 79 16.02 -0.83 -0.05
N ASP A 80 15.39 -1.77 -0.74
CA ASP A 80 16.07 -2.82 -1.50
C ASP A 80 16.94 -2.24 -2.62
N CYS A 81 16.39 -1.30 -3.40
CA CYS A 81 17.14 -0.55 -4.40
C CYS A 81 18.34 0.17 -3.77
N ARG A 82 18.14 0.85 -2.63
CA ARG A 82 19.22 1.57 -1.94
C ARG A 82 20.32 0.64 -1.45
N ILE A 83 19.98 -0.53 -0.90
CA ILE A 83 20.97 -1.53 -0.46
C ILE A 83 21.75 -2.06 -1.66
N SER A 84 21.09 -2.22 -2.80
CA SER A 84 21.69 -2.67 -4.07
C SER A 84 22.43 -1.55 -4.83
N GLY A 85 22.56 -0.35 -4.24
CA GLY A 85 23.29 0.78 -4.83
C GLY A 85 22.49 1.68 -5.76
N LEU A 86 21.18 1.45 -5.92
CA LEU A 86 20.29 2.27 -6.74
C LEU A 86 19.48 3.26 -5.88
N GLN A 87 19.84 4.54 -5.94
CA GLN A 87 19.10 5.60 -5.27
C GLN A 87 17.96 6.13 -6.14
N LEU A 88 16.72 5.69 -5.89
CA LEU A 88 15.55 6.05 -6.72
C LEU A 88 15.28 7.57 -6.78
N GLY A 89 15.63 8.34 -5.75
CA GLY A 89 15.43 9.79 -5.73
C GLY A 89 16.38 10.57 -6.65
N GLU A 90 17.59 10.04 -6.87
CA GLU A 90 18.63 10.63 -7.71
C GLU A 90 18.68 9.98 -9.10
N ALA A 91 17.92 8.90 -9.29
CA ALA A 91 17.91 8.14 -10.53
C ALA A 91 17.30 8.95 -11.70
N PRO A 92 17.70 8.62 -12.95
CA PRO A 92 17.07 9.17 -14.15
C PRO A 92 15.55 8.99 -14.12
N GLU A 93 14.83 9.91 -14.74
CA GLU A 93 13.37 9.89 -14.80
C GLU A 93 12.81 8.55 -15.34
N THR A 94 13.50 7.94 -16.30
CA THR A 94 13.16 6.62 -16.86
C THR A 94 13.15 5.52 -15.80
N VAL A 95 14.15 5.50 -14.91
CA VAL A 95 14.24 4.53 -13.81
C VAL A 95 13.14 4.76 -12.78
N ARG A 96 12.83 6.04 -12.52
CA ARG A 96 11.71 6.41 -11.64
C ARG A 96 10.36 6.03 -12.25
N ALA A 97 10.23 6.07 -13.57
CA ALA A 97 9.07 5.58 -14.30
C ALA A 97 8.93 4.04 -14.19
N TYR A 98 10.04 3.29 -14.19
CA TYR A 98 10.02 1.85 -13.91
C TYR A 98 9.51 1.54 -12.49
N ALA A 99 9.91 2.34 -11.50
CA ALA A 99 9.39 2.23 -10.14
C ALA A 99 7.88 2.49 -10.07
N ALA A 100 7.38 3.48 -10.81
CA ALA A 100 5.94 3.75 -10.93
C ALA A 100 5.20 2.58 -11.59
N ALA A 101 5.75 1.98 -12.65
CA ALA A 101 5.18 0.82 -13.32
C ALA A 101 5.13 -0.42 -12.40
N TRP A 102 6.19 -0.67 -11.63
CA TRP A 102 6.21 -1.76 -10.64
C TRP A 102 5.15 -1.54 -9.56
N LEU A 103 5.05 -0.34 -8.99
CA LEU A 103 4.03 -0.01 -7.99
C LEU A 103 2.61 -0.11 -8.54
N TYR A 104 2.42 0.18 -9.83
CA TYR A 104 1.13 0.01 -10.49
C TYR A 104 0.75 -1.47 -10.64
N GLY A 105 1.71 -2.33 -10.99
CA GLY A 105 1.53 -3.78 -10.95
C GLY A 105 1.10 -4.29 -9.58
N ALA A 106 1.79 -3.83 -8.54
CA ALA A 106 1.44 -4.13 -7.16
C ALA A 106 0.03 -3.62 -6.80
N GLY A 107 -0.34 -2.43 -7.28
CA GLY A 107 -1.68 -1.87 -7.11
C GLY A 107 -2.76 -2.73 -7.74
N CYS A 108 -2.52 -3.25 -8.94
CA CYS A 108 -3.45 -4.15 -9.63
C CYS A 108 -3.61 -5.51 -8.95
N ALA A 109 -2.55 -6.04 -8.33
CA ALA A 109 -2.61 -7.28 -7.56
C ALA A 109 -3.44 -7.13 -6.27
N LEU A 110 -3.25 -6.02 -5.56
CA LEU A 110 -3.83 -5.79 -4.23
C LEU A 110 -5.25 -5.19 -4.26
N CYS A 111 -5.67 -4.57 -5.36
CA CYS A 111 -7.01 -3.99 -5.46
C CYS A 111 -8.05 -5.00 -5.92
N ASN A 112 -9.33 -4.64 -5.74
CA ASN A 112 -10.43 -5.41 -6.30
C ASN A 112 -10.34 -5.49 -7.82
N GLN A 113 -10.78 -6.60 -8.39
CA GLN A 113 -10.73 -6.83 -9.83
C GLN A 113 -11.44 -5.74 -10.65
N SER A 114 -12.52 -5.15 -10.13
CA SER A 114 -13.26 -4.05 -10.76
C SER A 114 -12.51 -2.71 -10.79
N GLU A 115 -11.50 -2.54 -9.93
CA GLU A 115 -10.71 -1.30 -9.81
C GLU A 115 -9.35 -1.42 -10.51
N ARG A 116 -9.00 -2.62 -11.00
CA ARG A 116 -7.82 -2.84 -11.83
C ARG A 116 -7.88 -1.95 -13.06
N HIS A 117 -6.75 -1.34 -13.37
CA HIS A 117 -6.62 -0.42 -14.49
C HIS A 117 -7.51 0.83 -14.47
N SER A 118 -8.10 1.17 -13.32
CA SER A 118 -8.83 2.43 -13.17
C SER A 118 -7.89 3.64 -13.09
N ASP A 119 -8.33 4.78 -13.61
CA ASP A 119 -7.62 6.06 -13.48
C ASP A 119 -7.39 6.45 -12.01
N ALA A 120 -8.33 6.05 -11.14
CA ALA A 120 -8.22 6.28 -9.71
C ALA A 120 -7.05 5.52 -9.07
N LEU A 121 -6.76 4.30 -9.53
CA LEU A 121 -5.62 3.50 -9.10
C LEU A 121 -4.32 4.10 -9.66
N ALA A 122 -4.28 4.42 -10.95
CA ALA A 122 -3.12 5.04 -11.60
C ALA A 122 -2.74 6.36 -10.91
N GLY A 123 -3.75 7.19 -10.60
CA GLY A 123 -3.54 8.45 -9.88
C GLY A 123 -3.02 8.24 -8.46
N LEU A 124 -3.53 7.25 -7.72
CA LEU A 124 -3.05 6.90 -6.38
C LEU A 124 -1.60 6.43 -6.41
N VAL A 125 -1.27 5.52 -7.32
CA VAL A 125 0.10 5.01 -7.51
C VAL A 125 1.05 6.15 -7.88
N ALA A 126 0.64 7.03 -8.79
CA ALA A 126 1.44 8.19 -9.19
C ALA A 126 1.72 9.14 -8.02
N GLN A 127 0.77 9.33 -7.10
CA GLN A 127 1.01 10.11 -5.88
C GLN A 127 2.05 9.46 -4.96
N ILE A 128 1.97 8.13 -4.78
CA ILE A 128 2.93 7.38 -3.96
C ILE A 128 4.32 7.44 -4.61
N ALA A 129 4.40 7.17 -5.92
CA ALA A 129 5.63 7.21 -6.68
C ALA A 129 6.28 8.59 -6.65
N ASN A 130 5.49 9.67 -6.79
CA ASN A 130 5.99 11.04 -6.65
C ASN A 130 6.62 11.29 -5.28
N LYS A 131 5.94 10.89 -4.21
CA LYS A 131 6.45 11.07 -2.84
C LYS A 131 7.71 10.26 -2.55
N LYS A 132 7.85 9.08 -3.18
CA LYS A 132 8.92 8.12 -2.91
C LYS A 132 10.15 8.25 -3.80
N THR A 133 9.96 8.65 -5.04
CA THR A 133 11.03 8.71 -6.05
C THR A 133 11.24 10.12 -6.61
N GLY A 134 10.31 11.04 -6.37
CA GLY A 134 10.37 12.40 -6.93
C GLY A 134 9.96 12.51 -8.40
N ILE A 135 9.48 11.43 -9.04
CA ILE A 135 8.89 11.51 -10.40
C ILE A 135 7.67 12.43 -10.41
N ARG A 136 7.45 13.22 -11.47
CA ARG A 136 6.23 14.03 -11.52
C ARG A 136 5.01 13.14 -11.68
N GLN A 137 3.90 13.53 -11.05
CA GLN A 137 2.68 12.72 -11.09
C GLN A 137 2.19 12.49 -12.54
N ALA A 138 2.28 13.50 -13.40
CA ALA A 138 1.92 13.39 -14.82
C ALA A 138 2.80 12.39 -15.58
N GLU A 139 4.11 12.40 -15.33
CA GLU A 139 5.07 11.47 -15.93
C GLU A 139 4.81 10.03 -15.48
N ALA A 140 4.50 9.83 -14.19
CA ALA A 140 4.12 8.52 -13.66
C ALA A 140 2.82 7.99 -14.29
N VAL A 141 1.80 8.83 -14.44
CA VAL A 141 0.55 8.44 -15.11
C VAL A 141 0.81 8.13 -16.60
N GLN A 142 1.64 8.93 -17.27
CA GLN A 142 2.02 8.68 -18.66
C GLN A 142 2.76 7.34 -18.82
N ALA A 143 3.71 7.03 -17.94
CA ALA A 143 4.42 5.76 -17.92
C ALA A 143 3.45 4.57 -17.73
N ILE A 144 2.44 4.72 -16.87
CA ILE A 144 1.39 3.73 -16.67
C ILE A 144 0.54 3.58 -17.95
N ALA A 145 0.11 4.68 -18.57
CA ALA A 145 -0.69 4.64 -19.79
C ALA A 145 0.06 4.03 -20.99
N THR A 146 1.39 4.14 -20.99
CA THR A 146 2.27 3.65 -22.06
C THR A 146 3.03 2.37 -21.69
N LEU A 147 2.58 1.64 -20.67
CA LEU A 147 3.20 0.40 -20.16
C LEU A 147 3.59 -0.59 -21.26
N THR A 148 2.71 -0.79 -22.25
CA THR A 148 2.89 -1.76 -23.32
C THR A 148 3.84 -1.30 -24.42
N SER A 149 4.22 -0.03 -24.45
CA SER A 149 5.13 0.53 -25.45
C SER A 149 6.61 0.22 -25.17
N CYS A 150 6.95 -0.21 -23.95
CA CYS A 150 8.31 -0.49 -23.52
C CYS A 150 8.38 -1.83 -22.78
N GLY A 151 9.24 -2.73 -23.24
CA GLY A 151 9.43 -4.05 -22.61
C GLY A 151 9.85 -3.96 -21.14
N VAL A 152 10.68 -2.97 -20.78
CA VAL A 152 11.15 -2.77 -19.40
C VAL A 152 10.03 -2.32 -18.47
N LEU A 153 9.19 -1.37 -18.92
CA LEU A 153 8.00 -0.94 -18.16
C LEU A 153 7.06 -2.11 -17.91
N LEU A 154 6.82 -2.93 -18.94
CA LEU A 154 5.98 -4.12 -18.83
C LEU A 154 6.59 -5.18 -17.90
N ALA A 155 7.91 -5.40 -17.97
CA ALA A 155 8.61 -6.33 -17.08
C ALA A 155 8.52 -5.88 -15.61
N CYS A 156 8.74 -4.58 -15.35
CA CYS A 156 8.60 -4.01 -14.01
C CYS A 156 7.16 -4.13 -13.49
N PHE A 157 6.17 -3.89 -14.35
CA PHE A 157 4.76 -4.10 -14.01
C PHE A 157 4.46 -5.55 -13.61
N ARG A 158 4.94 -6.53 -14.39
CA ARG A 158 4.74 -7.96 -14.08
C ARG A 158 5.41 -8.37 -12.77
N ALA A 159 6.67 -7.97 -12.57
CA ALA A 159 7.38 -8.20 -11.32
C ALA A 159 6.66 -7.57 -10.13
N GLY A 160 6.06 -6.39 -10.31
CA GLY A 160 5.25 -5.74 -9.27
C GLY A 160 3.96 -6.49 -8.95
N LEU A 161 3.31 -7.09 -9.95
CA LEU A 161 2.13 -7.92 -9.78
C LEU A 161 2.48 -9.18 -8.99
N ASP A 162 3.44 -9.97 -9.48
CA ASP A 162 3.86 -11.23 -8.86
C ASP A 162 4.46 -11.00 -7.46
N GLY A 163 5.25 -9.95 -7.31
CA GLY A 163 5.86 -9.55 -6.05
C GLY A 163 4.84 -9.14 -4.98
N ALA A 164 3.76 -8.47 -5.38
CA ALA A 164 2.70 -8.07 -4.46
C ALA A 164 1.78 -9.24 -4.07
N GLU A 165 1.46 -10.14 -4.99
CA GLU A 165 0.71 -11.37 -4.68
C GLU A 165 1.47 -12.24 -3.68
N TYR A 166 2.77 -12.41 -3.89
CA TYR A 166 3.62 -13.15 -2.96
C TYR A 166 3.73 -12.45 -1.61
N TRP A 167 3.88 -11.12 -1.60
CA TRP A 167 3.94 -10.32 -0.38
C TRP A 167 2.65 -10.42 0.44
N GLN A 168 1.47 -10.48 -0.19
CA GLN A 168 0.20 -10.61 0.52
C GLN A 168 0.16 -11.85 1.43
N SER A 169 0.80 -12.94 0.99
CA SER A 169 0.85 -14.21 1.73
C SER A 169 2.06 -14.34 2.67
N HIS A 170 3.21 -13.74 2.33
CA HIS A 170 4.48 -13.99 3.04
C HIS A 170 5.08 -12.75 3.71
N GLN A 171 4.53 -11.56 3.47
CA GLN A 171 4.97 -10.28 4.03
C GLN A 171 6.40 -9.86 3.62
N TYR A 172 6.97 -10.47 2.58
CA TYR A 172 8.19 -10.03 1.91
C TYR A 172 8.03 -10.15 0.39
N VAL A 173 8.85 -9.41 -0.37
CA VAL A 173 8.90 -9.51 -1.84
C VAL A 173 10.06 -10.42 -2.22
N GLN A 174 9.79 -11.39 -3.09
CA GLN A 174 10.82 -12.29 -3.61
C GLN A 174 11.91 -11.52 -4.36
N PRO A 175 13.19 -11.87 -4.20
CA PRO A 175 14.29 -11.15 -4.86
C PRO A 175 14.15 -11.08 -6.37
N GLU A 176 13.63 -12.12 -7.01
CA GLU A 176 13.45 -12.22 -8.46
C GLU A 176 12.39 -11.23 -8.98
N ASN A 177 11.40 -10.90 -8.13
CA ASN A 177 10.31 -9.98 -8.42
C ASN A 177 10.55 -8.57 -7.84
N SER A 178 11.74 -8.32 -7.28
CA SER A 178 12.12 -7.00 -6.80
C SER A 178 12.21 -5.99 -7.96
N LEU A 179 11.97 -4.73 -7.65
CA LEU A 179 12.14 -3.63 -8.59
C LEU A 179 13.57 -3.58 -9.14
N TYR A 180 14.56 -3.78 -8.27
CA TYR A 180 15.98 -3.77 -8.67
C TYR A 180 16.29 -4.90 -9.65
N ALA A 181 15.85 -6.13 -9.36
CA ALA A 181 16.02 -7.26 -10.27
C ALA A 181 15.31 -7.03 -11.61
N ALA A 182 14.06 -6.52 -11.58
CA ALA A 182 13.31 -6.24 -12.81
C ALA A 182 13.99 -5.19 -13.69
N ILE A 183 14.53 -4.11 -13.10
CA ILE A 183 15.27 -3.08 -13.83
C ILE A 183 16.57 -3.67 -14.40
N THR A 184 17.38 -4.32 -13.57
CA THR A 184 18.70 -4.80 -13.99
C THR A 184 18.63 -5.91 -15.02
N ALA A 185 17.63 -6.79 -14.94
CA ALA A 185 17.43 -7.87 -15.89
C ALA A 185 16.90 -7.42 -17.26
N ASN A 186 16.32 -6.22 -17.38
CA ASN A 186 15.64 -5.79 -18.61
C ASN A 186 16.14 -4.45 -19.19
N ALA A 187 16.68 -3.56 -18.37
CA ALA A 187 17.12 -2.22 -18.79
C ALA A 187 18.61 -2.15 -19.15
N LEU A 188 19.40 -3.17 -18.80
CA LEU A 188 20.85 -3.24 -19.03
C LEU A 188 21.23 -4.21 -20.17
N ILE A 189 20.24 -4.66 -20.96
CA ILE A 189 20.44 -5.50 -22.16
C ILE A 189 20.46 -4.62 -23.41
#